data_AF-A0A7R8ARM4-F1
#
_entry.id   AF-A0A7R8ARM4-F1
#
_cell.length_a   1.000
_cell.length_b   1.000
_cell.length_c   1.000
_cell.angle_alpha   90.00
_cell.angle_beta   90.00
_cell.angle_gamma   90.00
#
_symmetry.space_group_name_H-M   'P 1'
#
loop_
_entity.id
_entity.type
_entity.pdbx_description
1 polymer ?
#
loop_
_entity_poly.entity_id
_entity_poly.type
_entity_poly.pdbx_seq_one_letter_code
_entity_poly.pdbx_strand_id
1 'polypeptide(L)'
;MAPSIAYPAPSPSPSLSPSHILSKKPQININVVEITENAESILDSTSVQPVDPLDSERARLRAHLGLDSPAPQIQPLFFIEQVPNTTSNTPVKCSLPGCIAGIEPNSLRLALNPGMSGDIWFRSSSDYYHIPCFERLADFTQSCYLDRVVPLTRNTFKLRGLKPSSVSDGSYLLPGGAERLILEWKVTRGMEIDRRDGVYDEAFYQLDPDVNDLLYRAGSSGFWPTGRPAGLDVFEYYTLARTVAVNECSGGDEWNLFEQFLGQDKGDGVWGRHDLSAMLGRWEEAMNVAWQEGKPGQSQDMDRVLSATAVKAIKRLSTVPTPQIGFNCIYS
;
A
#
# COMPACT_ATOMS: atom_id res chain seq x y z
N MET A 1 8.99 26.46 1.88
CA MET A 1 9.91 25.31 1.93
C MET A 1 9.38 24.36 2.98
N ALA A 2 8.98 23.15 2.59
CA ALA A 2 8.42 22.16 3.52
C ALA A 2 9.56 21.42 4.24
N PRO A 3 9.46 21.13 5.55
CA PRO A 3 10.42 20.27 6.20
C PRO A 3 10.19 18.83 5.72
N SER A 4 11.16 18.29 4.99
CA SER A 4 11.31 16.84 4.80
C SER A 4 11.46 16.21 6.17
N ILE A 5 10.57 15.27 6.51
CA ILE A 5 10.91 14.24 7.48
C ILE A 5 11.97 13.38 6.80
N ALA A 6 13.23 13.70 7.07
CA ALA A 6 14.38 12.94 6.63
C ALA A 6 14.44 11.67 7.49
N TYR A 7 14.13 10.53 6.87
CA TYR A 7 14.54 9.25 7.44
C TYR A 7 16.07 9.18 7.40
N PRO A 8 16.74 8.83 8.52
CA PRO A 8 18.18 8.64 8.51
C PRO A 8 18.53 7.54 7.51
N ALA A 9 19.49 7.84 6.63
CA ALA A 9 20.05 6.86 5.71
C ALA A 9 20.63 5.67 6.50
N PRO A 10 20.51 4.42 6.00
CA PRO A 10 21.18 3.30 6.61
C PRO A 10 22.68 3.58 6.64
N SER A 11 23.27 3.45 7.83
CA SER A 11 24.70 3.65 8.04
C SER A 11 25.47 2.67 7.16
N PRO A 12 26.59 3.08 6.53
CA PRO A 12 27.40 2.17 5.74
C PRO A 12 27.94 1.06 6.65
N SER A 13 27.72 -0.18 6.24
CA SER A 13 28.24 -1.37 6.90
C SER A 13 29.75 -1.22 7.13
N PRO A 14 30.27 -1.53 8.32
CA PRO A 14 31.70 -1.49 8.57
C PRO A 14 32.41 -2.49 7.65
N SER A 15 33.43 -2.00 6.95
CA SER A 15 34.31 -2.78 6.10
C SER A 15 35.02 -3.87 6.92
N LEU A 16 34.65 -5.13 6.66
CA LEU A 16 35.39 -6.28 7.17
C LEU A 16 36.74 -6.37 6.44
N SER A 17 37.80 -6.00 7.14
CA SER A 17 39.17 -6.38 6.78
C SER A 17 39.46 -7.83 7.22
N PRO A 18 40.24 -8.60 6.46
CA PRO A 18 40.38 -10.04 6.68
C PRO A 18 41.41 -10.32 7.77
N SER A 19 40.98 -10.96 8.86
CA SER A 19 41.88 -11.45 9.90
C SER A 19 41.55 -12.91 10.27
N HIS A 20 42.43 -13.80 9.80
CA HIS A 20 42.90 -15.03 10.45
C HIS A 20 41.96 -15.84 11.38
N ILE A 21 41.48 -16.96 10.83
CA ILE A 21 41.65 -18.35 11.30
C ILE A 21 41.78 -18.54 12.82
N LEU A 22 40.74 -19.13 13.43
CA LEU A 22 40.88 -20.30 14.32
C LEU A 22 39.50 -20.91 14.61
N SER A 23 39.06 -21.88 13.81
CA SER A 23 37.93 -22.74 14.19
C SER A 23 38.43 -24.16 14.43
N LYS A 24 38.14 -24.64 15.62
CA LYS A 24 38.52 -25.94 16.18
C LYS A 24 37.83 -27.07 15.37
N LYS A 25 38.63 -28.05 14.96
CA LYS A 25 38.17 -29.36 14.45
C LYS A 25 37.14 -30.00 15.40
N PRO A 26 36.18 -30.73 14.83
CA PRO A 26 35.93 -32.09 15.30
C PRO A 26 36.13 -33.11 14.17
N GLN A 27 36.61 -34.28 14.60
CA GLN A 27 37.08 -35.40 13.82
C GLN A 27 35.97 -36.10 13.02
N ILE A 28 36.37 -36.57 11.84
CA ILE A 28 35.66 -37.51 10.98
C ILE A 28 35.62 -38.88 11.68
N ASN A 29 34.44 -39.50 11.75
CA ASN A 29 34.30 -40.91 12.10
C ASN A 29 33.68 -41.64 10.89
N ILE A 30 34.51 -42.44 10.21
CA ILE A 30 34.11 -43.29 9.09
C ILE A 30 33.88 -44.68 9.68
N ASN A 31 32.64 -45.14 9.68
CA ASN A 31 32.34 -46.57 9.69
C ASN A 31 31.70 -46.91 8.35
N VAL A 32 32.43 -47.74 7.60
CA VAL A 32 32.02 -48.45 6.38
C VAL A 32 31.21 -49.68 6.78
N VAL A 33 30.53 -50.28 5.77
CA VAL A 33 29.81 -51.57 5.69
C VAL A 33 28.28 -51.31 5.69
N GLU A 34 27.49 -51.61 4.66
CA GLU A 34 27.56 -52.65 3.62
C GLU A 34 26.75 -52.21 2.39
N ILE A 35 27.20 -52.58 1.19
CA ILE A 35 26.48 -52.40 -0.08
C ILE A 35 25.57 -53.62 -0.26
N THR A 36 24.26 -53.41 -0.32
CA THR A 36 23.33 -54.35 -0.95
C THR A 36 22.61 -53.63 -2.07
N GLU A 37 23.00 -53.98 -3.30
CA GLU A 37 22.23 -53.72 -4.50
C GLU A 37 20.90 -54.47 -4.41
N ASN A 38 19.79 -53.74 -4.44
CA ASN A 38 18.54 -54.26 -4.96
C ASN A 38 18.06 -53.29 -6.03
N ALA A 39 18.18 -53.76 -7.27
CA ALA A 39 17.56 -53.17 -8.43
C ALA A 39 16.02 -53.25 -8.33
N GLU A 40 15.38 -52.41 -9.14
CA GLU A 40 13.93 -52.40 -9.46
C GLU A 40 13.02 -51.57 -8.54
N SER A 41 13.05 -50.24 -8.73
CA SER A 41 11.92 -49.58 -9.38
C SER A 41 12.31 -48.12 -9.72
N ILE A 42 12.68 -47.90 -10.98
CA ILE A 42 12.70 -46.56 -11.58
C ILE A 42 11.23 -46.14 -11.69
N LEU A 43 10.71 -45.51 -10.64
CA LEU A 43 9.50 -44.71 -10.74
C LEU A 43 9.94 -43.32 -11.19
N ASP A 44 9.75 -43.14 -12.50
CA ASP A 44 9.65 -41.90 -13.25
C ASP A 44 9.38 -40.68 -12.36
N SER A 45 10.44 -40.08 -11.84
CA SER A 45 10.41 -38.86 -11.04
C SER A 45 10.48 -37.66 -11.97
N THR A 46 9.62 -37.67 -12.98
CA THR A 46 9.39 -36.53 -13.88
C THR A 46 8.06 -35.87 -13.53
N SER A 47 7.82 -35.62 -12.23
CA SER A 47 6.82 -34.63 -11.85
C SER A 47 7.39 -33.26 -12.21
N VAL A 48 7.21 -32.87 -13.46
CA VAL A 48 7.39 -31.48 -13.91
C VAL A 48 6.45 -30.66 -13.03
N GLN A 49 7.00 -30.01 -12.01
CA GLN A 49 6.25 -28.99 -11.27
C GLN A 49 5.69 -28.02 -12.31
N PRO A 50 4.38 -27.74 -12.33
CA PRO A 50 3.84 -26.78 -13.29
C PRO A 50 4.56 -25.46 -13.04
N VAL A 51 5.36 -25.02 -14.01
CA VAL A 51 6.02 -23.71 -13.98
C VAL A 51 4.91 -22.68 -13.81
N ASP A 52 4.92 -21.90 -12.72
CA ASP A 52 3.89 -20.89 -12.53
C ASP A 52 4.03 -19.89 -13.68
N PRO A 53 2.96 -19.65 -14.47
CA PRO A 53 3.02 -18.78 -15.64
C PRO A 53 3.47 -17.35 -15.32
N LEU A 54 3.47 -16.95 -14.03
CA LEU A 54 3.93 -15.64 -13.57
C LEU A 54 5.36 -15.63 -13.00
N ASP A 55 6.07 -16.75 -12.96
CA ASP A 55 7.42 -16.79 -12.37
C ASP A 55 8.41 -15.88 -13.09
N SER A 56 8.34 -15.83 -14.42
CA SER A 56 9.15 -14.93 -15.24
C SER A 56 8.84 -13.45 -14.95
N GLU A 57 7.57 -13.13 -14.69
CA GLU A 57 7.11 -11.78 -14.35
C GLU A 57 7.57 -11.36 -12.95
N ARG A 58 7.52 -12.28 -11.98
CA ARG A 58 8.06 -12.05 -10.62
C ARG A 58 9.57 -11.83 -10.66
N ALA A 59 10.30 -12.66 -11.40
CA ALA A 59 11.74 -12.52 -11.57
C ALA A 59 12.07 -11.17 -12.23
N ARG A 60 11.32 -10.77 -13.25
CA ARG A 60 11.49 -9.47 -13.91
C ARG A 60 11.23 -8.31 -12.96
N LEU A 61 10.18 -8.38 -12.14
CA LEU A 61 9.90 -7.38 -11.11
C LEU A 61 11.06 -7.29 -10.12
N ARG A 62 11.55 -8.41 -9.59
CA ARG A 62 12.67 -8.41 -8.64
C ARG A 62 13.94 -7.79 -9.22
N ALA A 63 14.27 -8.11 -10.46
CA ALA A 63 15.40 -7.50 -11.17
C ALA A 63 15.20 -5.99 -11.35
N HIS A 64 13.99 -5.55 -11.75
CA HIS A 64 13.63 -4.13 -11.90
C HIS A 64 13.75 -3.34 -10.59
N LEU A 65 13.43 -3.96 -9.47
CA LEU A 65 13.58 -3.37 -8.13
C LEU A 65 15.04 -3.35 -7.64
N GLY A 66 15.97 -4.00 -8.34
CA GLY A 66 17.34 -4.18 -7.89
C GLY A 66 17.48 -5.12 -6.69
N LEU A 67 16.58 -6.10 -6.55
CA LEU A 67 16.68 -7.12 -5.50
C LEU A 67 17.66 -8.23 -5.88
N ASP A 68 17.81 -8.50 -7.18
CA ASP A 68 18.69 -9.53 -7.74
C ASP A 68 19.86 -8.93 -8.55
N SER A 69 20.02 -7.61 -8.52
CA SER A 69 20.94 -6.85 -9.40
C SER A 69 21.31 -5.53 -8.72
N PRO A 70 22.38 -4.82 -9.15
CA PRO A 70 22.74 -3.54 -8.54
C PRO A 70 21.55 -2.58 -8.51
N ALA A 71 21.43 -1.84 -7.40
CA ALA A 71 20.28 -0.97 -7.14
C ALA A 71 20.06 0.02 -8.31
N PRO A 72 18.82 0.20 -8.78
CA PRO A 72 18.54 1.12 -9.86
C PRO A 72 18.81 2.56 -9.44
N GLN A 73 19.22 3.40 -10.39
CA GLN A 73 19.46 4.84 -10.17
C GLN A 73 18.20 5.56 -9.68
N ILE A 74 17.03 5.12 -10.13
CA ILE A 74 15.72 5.60 -9.69
C ILE A 74 14.98 4.39 -9.13
N GLN A 75 14.62 4.48 -7.85
CA GLN A 75 13.89 3.41 -7.17
C GLN A 75 12.45 3.35 -7.69
N PRO A 76 11.99 2.20 -8.21
CA PRO A 76 10.60 2.04 -8.60
C PRO A 76 9.67 2.08 -7.39
N LEU A 77 8.56 2.79 -7.53
CA LEU A 77 7.51 2.94 -6.53
C LEU A 77 6.18 2.39 -7.07
N PHE A 78 5.35 1.88 -6.16
CA PHE A 78 4.03 1.34 -6.43
C PHE A 78 2.99 2.36 -5.99
N PHE A 79 2.56 3.19 -6.93
CA PHE A 79 1.56 4.20 -6.61
C PHE A 79 0.17 3.59 -6.63
N ILE A 80 -0.57 3.71 -5.53
CA ILE A 80 -2.01 3.44 -5.54
C ILE A 80 -2.70 4.75 -5.89
N GLU A 81 -3.40 4.78 -7.03
CA GLU A 81 -4.00 5.98 -7.59
C GLU A 81 -5.38 5.68 -8.18
N GLN A 82 -6.20 6.71 -8.30
CA GLN A 82 -7.47 6.61 -9.02
C GLN A 82 -7.23 6.70 -10.53
N VAL A 83 -7.99 5.95 -11.34
CA VAL A 83 -7.98 6.16 -12.80
C VAL A 83 -8.70 7.48 -13.12
N PRO A 84 -8.04 8.43 -13.82
CA PRO A 84 -8.68 9.70 -14.16
C PRO A 84 -9.91 9.48 -15.05
N ASN A 85 -10.96 10.25 -14.83
CA ASN A 85 -12.15 10.26 -15.68
C ASN A 85 -11.89 11.16 -16.91
N THR A 86 -11.40 10.57 -17.99
CA THR A 86 -11.13 11.30 -19.24
C THR A 86 -12.32 11.22 -20.19
N THR A 87 -12.40 12.15 -21.15
CA THR A 87 -13.49 12.23 -22.13
C THR A 87 -13.69 10.95 -22.96
N SER A 88 -12.63 10.14 -23.14
CA SER A 88 -12.73 8.88 -23.88
C SER A 88 -13.41 7.77 -23.07
N ASN A 89 -13.45 7.90 -21.74
CA ASN A 89 -13.95 6.89 -20.79
C ASN A 89 -13.46 5.46 -21.11
N THR A 90 -12.27 5.35 -21.69
CA THR A 90 -11.70 4.09 -22.17
C THR A 90 -10.95 3.41 -21.04
N PRO A 91 -11.23 2.13 -20.75
CA PRO A 91 -10.48 1.38 -19.76
C PRO A 91 -8.99 1.30 -20.10
N VAL A 92 -8.13 1.41 -19.09
CA VAL A 92 -6.68 1.28 -19.24
C VAL A 92 -6.30 -0.20 -19.20
N LYS A 93 -5.38 -0.64 -20.06
CA LYS A 93 -4.95 -2.03 -20.09
C LYS A 93 -4.15 -2.39 -18.82
N CYS A 94 -4.48 -3.53 -18.21
CA CYS A 94 -3.66 -4.13 -17.17
C CYS A 94 -2.40 -4.78 -17.76
N SER A 95 -1.26 -4.56 -17.10
CA SER A 95 0.06 -5.00 -17.57
C SER A 95 0.42 -6.42 -17.12
N LEU A 96 -0.43 -7.07 -16.31
CA LEU A 96 -0.26 -8.48 -15.95
C LEU A 96 -0.54 -9.38 -17.17
N PRO A 97 0.40 -10.24 -17.60
CA PRO A 97 0.13 -11.19 -18.68
C PRO A 97 -1.09 -12.07 -18.38
N GLY A 98 -1.96 -12.23 -19.38
CA GLY A 98 -3.20 -13.00 -19.26
C GLY A 98 -4.37 -12.23 -18.65
N CYS A 99 -4.17 -11.04 -18.08
CA CYS A 99 -5.29 -10.16 -17.72
C CYS A 99 -5.82 -9.44 -18.98
N ILE A 100 -7.06 -9.77 -19.36
CA ILE A 100 -7.74 -9.13 -20.49
C ILE A 100 -8.72 -8.04 -20.07
N ALA A 101 -9.00 -7.94 -18.77
CA ALA A 101 -9.89 -6.93 -18.23
C ALA A 101 -9.24 -5.54 -18.32
N GLY A 102 -10.06 -4.55 -18.68
CA GLY A 102 -9.69 -3.14 -18.56
C GLY A 102 -9.71 -2.69 -17.10
N ILE A 103 -8.97 -1.64 -16.79
CA ILE A 103 -9.03 -0.90 -15.53
C ILE A 103 -9.93 0.31 -15.80
N GLU A 104 -11.12 0.29 -15.21
CA GLU A 104 -12.18 1.27 -15.49
C GLU A 104 -11.82 2.67 -14.96
N PRO A 105 -12.31 3.74 -15.61
CA PRO A 105 -12.24 5.10 -15.06
C PRO A 105 -12.84 5.19 -13.65
N ASN A 106 -12.28 6.06 -12.81
CA ASN A 106 -12.60 6.24 -11.38
C ASN A 106 -12.31 5.04 -10.46
N SER A 107 -11.92 3.87 -10.97
CA SER A 107 -11.49 2.75 -10.12
C SER A 107 -10.10 2.99 -9.53
N LEU A 108 -9.78 2.30 -8.44
CA LEU A 108 -8.41 2.28 -7.91
C LEU A 108 -7.51 1.34 -8.72
N ARG A 109 -6.26 1.77 -8.94
CA ARG A 109 -5.24 0.97 -9.63
C ARG A 109 -3.88 1.08 -8.96
N LEU A 110 -2.98 0.17 -9.34
CA LEU A 110 -1.56 0.29 -9.05
C LEU A 110 -0.80 0.75 -10.29
N ALA A 111 0.00 1.81 -10.14
CA ALA A 111 0.92 2.32 -11.15
C ALA A 111 2.36 2.07 -10.70
N LEU A 112 3.06 1.17 -11.38
CA LEU A 112 4.49 0.94 -11.19
C LEU A 112 5.27 2.01 -11.95
N ASN A 113 6.02 2.85 -11.24
CA ASN A 113 6.77 3.95 -11.85
C ASN A 113 8.23 4.02 -11.33
N PRO A 114 9.23 4.03 -12.24
CA PRO A 114 9.11 3.73 -13.67
C PRO A 114 8.62 2.29 -13.93
N GLY A 115 7.95 2.07 -15.07
CA GLY A 115 7.48 0.75 -15.49
C GLY A 115 8.64 -0.21 -15.79
N MET A 116 8.39 -1.53 -15.73
CA MET A 116 9.37 -2.59 -16.05
C MET A 116 9.72 -2.61 -17.53
N SER A 117 8.81 -2.19 -18.40
CA SER A 117 9.00 -2.22 -19.86
C SER A 117 9.51 -0.90 -20.45
N GLY A 118 9.73 0.12 -19.60
CA GLY A 118 10.06 1.46 -20.05
C GLY A 118 11.54 1.63 -20.40
N ASP A 119 11.83 2.28 -21.53
CA ASP A 119 13.13 2.88 -21.76
C ASP A 119 13.43 3.90 -20.66
N ILE A 120 14.64 3.84 -20.08
CA ILE A 120 15.13 4.68 -18.97
C ILE A 120 14.88 6.19 -19.21
N TRP A 121 14.71 6.60 -20.47
CA TRP A 121 14.48 7.96 -20.91
C TRP A 121 13.11 8.55 -20.52
N PHE A 122 12.09 7.72 -20.30
CA PHE A 122 10.75 8.20 -19.91
C PHE A 122 10.46 7.87 -18.44
N ARG A 123 10.95 8.73 -17.54
CA ARG A 123 10.54 8.76 -16.11
C ARG A 123 9.00 8.80 -15.91
N SER A 124 8.26 9.13 -16.96
CA SER A 124 6.80 9.21 -16.97
C SER A 124 6.09 7.92 -17.42
N SER A 125 6.82 6.89 -17.88
CA SER A 125 6.20 5.61 -18.25
C SER A 125 5.79 4.84 -16.99
N SER A 126 4.60 4.27 -16.99
CA SER A 126 4.10 3.48 -15.86
C SER A 126 3.37 2.27 -16.38
N ASP A 127 3.67 1.14 -15.76
CA ASP A 127 2.90 -0.08 -16.00
C ASP A 127 1.71 -0.05 -15.03
N TYR A 128 0.51 -0.15 -15.58
CA TYR A 128 -0.73 -0.11 -14.81
C TYR A 128 -1.23 -1.51 -14.55
N TYR A 129 -1.70 -1.76 -13.33
CA TYR A 129 -2.24 -3.03 -12.89
C TYR A 129 -3.53 -2.80 -12.10
N HIS A 130 -4.48 -3.73 -12.20
CA HIS A 130 -5.41 -3.91 -11.08
C HIS A 130 -4.60 -4.24 -9.83
N ILE A 131 -4.95 -3.67 -8.69
CA ILE A 131 -4.28 -3.97 -7.41
C ILE A 131 -4.19 -5.49 -7.14
N PRO A 132 -5.27 -6.30 -7.26
CA PRO A 132 -5.16 -7.76 -7.07
C PRO A 132 -4.27 -8.46 -8.09
N CYS A 133 -4.16 -7.92 -9.32
CA CYS A 133 -3.26 -8.47 -10.32
C CYS A 133 -1.79 -8.24 -9.94
N PHE A 134 -1.46 -7.08 -9.37
CA PHE A 134 -0.09 -6.78 -8.97
C PHE A 134 0.35 -7.56 -7.74
N GLU A 135 -0.55 -7.83 -6.79
CA GLU A 135 -0.30 -8.69 -5.63
C GLU A 135 0.05 -10.14 -6.02
N ARG A 136 -0.29 -10.58 -7.24
CA ARG A 136 0.19 -11.88 -7.77
C ARG A 136 1.69 -11.86 -8.10
N LEU A 137 2.28 -10.66 -8.26
CA LEU A 137 3.68 -10.42 -8.59
C LEU A 137 4.50 -9.98 -7.38
N ALA A 138 3.96 -9.08 -6.56
CA ALA A 138 4.61 -8.50 -5.39
C ALA A 138 4.03 -9.07 -4.10
N ASP A 139 4.91 -9.47 -3.18
CA ASP A 139 4.52 -10.01 -1.88
C ASP A 139 4.67 -8.95 -0.80
N PHE A 140 3.57 -8.30 -0.43
CA PHE A 140 3.58 -7.23 0.59
C PHE A 140 3.81 -7.73 2.02
N THR A 141 3.99 -9.04 2.22
CA THR A 141 4.55 -9.58 3.48
C THR A 141 6.07 -9.35 3.58
N GLN A 142 6.73 -8.85 2.53
CA GLN A 142 8.16 -8.55 2.55
C GLN A 142 8.37 -7.03 2.46
N SER A 143 9.22 -6.49 3.33
CA SER A 143 9.48 -5.04 3.45
C SER A 143 9.92 -4.42 2.13
N CYS A 144 10.76 -5.14 1.36
CA CYS A 144 11.27 -4.67 0.08
C CYS A 144 10.19 -4.35 -0.99
N TYR A 145 8.99 -4.92 -0.86
CA TYR A 145 7.82 -4.57 -1.66
C TYR A 145 6.92 -3.57 -0.93
N LEU A 146 6.65 -3.77 0.36
CA LEU A 146 5.77 -2.90 1.15
C LEU A 146 6.25 -1.45 1.17
N ASP A 147 7.56 -1.23 1.37
CA ASP A 147 8.16 0.09 1.48
C ASP A 147 7.94 0.95 0.24
N ARG A 148 7.77 0.30 -0.92
CA ARG A 148 7.57 0.93 -2.22
C ARG A 148 6.13 1.35 -2.47
N VAL A 149 5.16 0.91 -1.66
CA VAL A 149 3.77 1.34 -1.78
C VAL A 149 3.62 2.79 -1.36
N VAL A 150 3.08 3.62 -2.25
CA VAL A 150 2.86 5.05 -2.02
C VAL A 150 1.43 5.41 -2.42
N PRO A 151 0.55 5.80 -1.49
CA PRO A 151 -0.75 6.36 -1.86
C PRO A 151 -0.54 7.67 -2.62
N LEU A 152 -1.24 7.85 -3.75
CA LEU A 152 -1.16 9.07 -4.53
C LEU A 152 -2.12 10.13 -3.97
N THR A 153 -1.54 11.18 -3.39
CA THR A 153 -2.26 12.23 -2.67
C THR A 153 -1.77 13.61 -3.11
N ARG A 154 -2.44 14.66 -2.60
CA ARG A 154 -1.99 16.06 -2.70
C ARG A 154 -0.54 16.30 -2.26
N ASN A 155 0.02 15.43 -1.41
CA ASN A 155 1.37 15.54 -0.86
C ASN A 155 2.41 14.67 -1.59
N THR A 156 1.98 13.61 -2.30
CA THR A 156 2.90 12.63 -2.91
C THR A 156 2.92 12.67 -4.45
N PHE A 157 2.00 13.39 -5.11
CA PHE A 157 1.91 13.42 -6.58
C PHE A 157 3.19 13.85 -7.31
N LYS A 158 4.04 14.65 -6.67
CA LYS A 158 5.32 15.07 -7.26
C LYS A 158 6.30 13.90 -7.36
N LEU A 159 6.26 12.94 -6.42
CA LEU A 159 7.08 11.73 -6.46
C LEU A 159 6.70 10.85 -7.66
N ARG A 160 5.42 10.88 -8.04
CA ARG A 160 4.87 10.20 -9.23
C ARG A 160 5.29 10.85 -10.56
N GLY A 161 5.92 12.03 -10.51
CA GLY A 161 6.28 12.81 -11.69
C GLY A 161 5.11 13.55 -12.34
N LEU A 162 3.98 13.71 -11.63
CA LEU A 162 2.82 14.45 -12.14
C LEU A 162 3.01 15.96 -11.99
N LYS A 163 2.51 16.70 -12.97
CA LYS A 163 2.45 18.17 -12.91
C LYS A 163 1.30 18.60 -12.01
N PRO A 164 1.41 19.74 -11.30
CA PRO A 164 0.30 20.26 -10.49
C PRO A 164 -1.02 20.41 -11.27
N SER A 165 -0.94 20.84 -12.54
CA SER A 165 -2.11 20.97 -13.42
C SER A 165 -2.80 19.64 -13.75
N SER A 166 -2.13 18.50 -13.57
CA SER A 166 -2.68 17.17 -13.84
C SER A 166 -3.49 16.61 -12.67
N VAL A 167 -3.41 17.24 -11.50
CA VAL A 167 -4.04 16.79 -10.25
C VAL A 167 -4.90 17.88 -9.60
N SER A 168 -5.02 19.04 -10.24
CA SER A 168 -5.71 20.21 -9.70
C SER A 168 -7.20 20.01 -9.51
N ASP A 169 -7.80 19.15 -10.32
CA ASP A 169 -9.21 18.73 -10.27
C ASP A 169 -9.41 17.46 -9.41
N GLY A 170 -8.34 16.95 -8.78
CA GLY A 170 -8.36 15.68 -8.06
C GLY A 170 -8.13 14.46 -8.94
N SER A 171 -7.92 14.62 -10.25
CA SER A 171 -7.52 13.52 -11.13
C SER A 171 -6.33 12.77 -10.54
N TYR A 172 -6.36 11.45 -10.66
CA TYR A 172 -5.41 10.49 -10.10
C TYR A 172 -5.41 10.35 -8.56
N LEU A 173 -5.79 11.38 -7.82
CA LEU A 173 -5.65 11.39 -6.37
C LEU A 173 -6.66 10.43 -5.72
N LEU A 174 -6.25 9.86 -4.60
CA LEU A 174 -7.11 8.96 -3.83
C LEU A 174 -8.23 9.72 -3.12
N PRO A 175 -9.42 9.12 -3.01
CA PRO A 175 -10.39 9.50 -1.99
C PRO A 175 -9.77 9.42 -0.60
N GLY A 176 -10.21 10.31 0.29
CA GLY A 176 -9.68 10.42 1.65
C GLY A 176 -9.70 9.09 2.42
N GLY A 177 -10.80 8.34 2.35
CA GLY A 177 -10.92 7.03 3.01
C GLY A 177 -9.88 6.03 2.51
N ALA A 178 -9.69 5.93 1.19
CA ALA A 178 -8.67 5.06 0.60
C ALA A 178 -7.25 5.51 1.01
N GLU A 179 -6.96 6.81 0.98
CA GLU A 179 -5.69 7.37 1.49
C GLU A 179 -5.42 6.92 2.93
N ARG A 180 -6.39 7.11 3.84
CA ARG A 180 -6.26 6.74 5.25
C ARG A 180 -6.07 5.23 5.43
N LEU A 181 -6.86 4.42 4.73
CA LEU A 181 -6.80 2.96 4.81
C LEU A 181 -5.45 2.41 4.34
N ILE A 182 -4.92 2.91 3.21
CA ILE A 182 -3.64 2.45 2.67
C ILE A 182 -2.49 2.80 3.62
N LEU A 183 -2.50 4.01 4.19
CA LEU A 183 -1.47 4.43 5.14
C LEU A 183 -1.48 3.56 6.40
N GLU A 184 -2.66 3.34 6.97
CA GLU A 184 -2.78 2.53 8.19
C GLU A 184 -2.47 1.05 7.95
N TRP A 185 -2.94 0.49 6.81
CA TRP A 185 -2.58 -0.85 6.37
C TRP A 185 -1.06 -0.99 6.24
N LYS A 186 -0.38 -0.01 5.61
CA LYS A 186 1.07 -0.05 5.42
C LYS A 186 1.81 -0.04 6.77
N VAL A 187 1.39 0.81 7.72
CA VAL A 187 1.99 0.85 9.06
C VAL A 187 1.77 -0.46 9.81
N THR A 188 0.53 -0.96 9.83
CA THR A 188 0.18 -2.22 10.50
C THR A 188 0.99 -3.39 9.95
N ARG A 189 1.09 -3.49 8.62
CA ARG A 189 1.86 -4.52 7.93
C ARG A 189 3.36 -4.41 8.20
N GLY A 190 3.90 -3.20 8.24
CA GLY A 190 5.30 -2.94 8.58
C GLY A 190 5.64 -3.40 10.00
N MET A 191 4.78 -3.08 10.97
CA MET A 191 4.94 -3.53 12.36
C MET A 191 4.98 -5.06 12.46
N GLU A 192 4.17 -5.76 11.69
CA GLU A 192 4.13 -7.22 11.68
C GLU A 192 5.35 -7.84 11.04
N ILE A 193 5.84 -7.26 9.95
CA ILE A 193 7.10 -7.65 9.31
C ILE A 193 8.25 -7.48 10.31
N ASP A 194 8.32 -6.33 11.00
CA ASP A 194 9.36 -6.08 11.98
C ASP A 194 9.29 -7.05 13.16
N ARG A 195 8.08 -7.39 13.64
CA ARG A 195 7.89 -8.39 14.70
C ARG A 195 8.35 -9.77 14.24
N ARG A 196 7.97 -10.18 13.03
CA ARG A 196 8.39 -11.47 12.43
C ARG A 196 9.90 -11.54 12.28
N ASP A 197 10.51 -10.44 11.85
CA ASP A 197 11.95 -10.36 11.55
C ASP A 197 12.79 -10.07 12.81
N GLY A 198 12.16 -9.88 13.97
CA GLY A 198 12.82 -9.66 15.26
C GLY A 198 13.47 -8.28 15.40
N VAL A 199 13.04 -7.31 14.60
CA VAL A 199 13.56 -5.93 14.56
C VAL A 199 12.56 -4.90 15.07
N TYR A 200 11.41 -5.34 15.59
CA TYR A 200 10.39 -4.47 16.15
C TYR A 200 10.90 -3.67 17.34
N ASP A 201 10.77 -2.35 17.25
CA ASP A 201 10.98 -1.41 18.35
C ASP A 201 9.78 -0.46 18.40
N GLU A 202 9.08 -0.49 19.53
CA GLU A 202 7.87 0.30 19.79
C GLU A 202 8.13 1.80 19.66
N ALA A 203 9.34 2.26 19.97
CA ALA A 203 9.70 3.67 19.88
C ALA A 203 9.66 4.21 18.43
N PHE A 204 9.87 3.37 17.41
CA PHE A 204 9.74 3.79 16.01
C PHE A 204 8.28 4.01 15.58
N TYR A 205 7.33 3.41 16.30
CA TYR A 205 5.91 3.49 16.01
C TYR A 205 5.18 4.48 16.91
N GLN A 206 5.87 5.03 17.92
CA GLN A 206 5.31 6.02 18.81
C GLN A 206 5.26 7.39 18.11
N LEU A 207 4.04 7.90 17.91
CA LEU A 207 3.80 9.23 17.39
C LEU A 207 3.74 10.27 18.53
N ASP A 208 4.03 11.51 18.18
CA ASP A 208 3.69 12.65 19.03
C ASP A 208 2.18 12.61 19.39
N PRO A 209 1.79 12.86 20.65
CA PRO A 209 0.40 12.74 21.08
C PRO A 209 -0.59 13.58 20.26
N ASP A 210 -0.23 14.81 19.88
CA ASP A 210 -1.12 15.67 19.10
C ASP A 210 -1.28 15.14 17.66
N VAL A 211 -0.21 14.57 17.09
CA VAL A 211 -0.26 13.89 15.79
C VAL A 211 -1.09 12.61 15.88
N ASN A 212 -0.90 11.82 16.94
CA ASN A 212 -1.67 10.60 17.17
C ASN A 212 -3.17 10.88 17.28
N ASP A 213 -3.54 11.86 18.11
CA ASP A 213 -4.93 12.29 18.26
C ASP A 213 -5.52 12.76 16.92
N LEU A 214 -4.76 13.53 16.14
CA LEU A 214 -5.19 13.97 14.81
C LEU A 214 -5.40 12.80 13.83
N LEU A 215 -4.52 11.80 13.83
CA LEU A 215 -4.59 10.69 12.87
C LEU A 215 -5.63 9.62 13.23
N TYR A 216 -5.87 9.40 14.51
CA TYR A 216 -6.69 8.28 15.00
C TYR A 216 -7.99 8.70 15.68
N ARG A 217 -8.06 9.92 16.24
CA ARG A 217 -9.22 10.37 17.01
C ARG A 217 -10.00 11.49 16.32
N ALA A 218 -9.46 12.12 15.27
CA ALA A 218 -10.20 13.14 14.52
C ALA A 218 -11.61 12.65 14.12
N GLY A 219 -12.61 13.49 14.42
CA GLY A 219 -14.03 13.22 14.20
C GLY A 219 -14.75 12.46 15.32
N SER A 220 -14.03 11.98 16.34
CA SER A 220 -14.62 11.29 17.50
C SER A 220 -15.33 12.28 18.42
N SER A 221 -16.22 11.75 19.26
CA SER A 221 -16.90 12.53 20.32
C SER A 221 -15.94 13.17 21.32
N GLY A 222 -14.79 12.52 21.57
CA GLY A 222 -13.77 12.96 22.51
C GLY A 222 -12.61 13.75 21.91
N PHE A 223 -12.63 14.02 20.60
CA PHE A 223 -11.54 14.74 19.94
C PHE A 223 -11.73 16.25 20.06
N TRP A 224 -10.80 16.88 20.77
CA TRP A 224 -10.72 18.32 20.92
C TRP A 224 -9.41 18.80 20.31
N PRO A 225 -9.43 19.64 19.26
CA PRO A 225 -8.20 20.12 18.67
C PRO A 225 -7.45 21.01 19.67
N THR A 226 -6.35 20.51 20.21
CA THR A 226 -5.46 21.22 21.17
C THR A 226 -4.56 22.25 20.47
N GLY A 227 -4.35 22.07 19.16
CA GLY A 227 -3.54 22.93 18.32
C GLY A 227 -3.14 22.22 17.04
N ARG A 228 -2.48 22.96 16.13
CA ARG A 228 -1.85 22.37 14.95
C ARG A 228 -0.49 21.80 15.35
N PRO A 229 -0.21 20.50 15.12
CA PRO A 229 1.11 19.93 15.36
C PRO A 229 2.22 20.69 14.65
N ALA A 230 3.41 20.74 15.26
CA ALA A 230 4.56 21.44 14.70
C ALA A 230 4.95 20.85 13.34
N GLY A 231 5.29 21.72 12.37
CA GLY A 231 5.72 21.31 11.03
C GLY A 231 4.60 20.86 10.08
N LEU A 232 3.37 20.64 10.56
CA LEU A 232 2.24 20.27 9.71
C LEU A 232 1.65 21.49 9.02
N ASP A 233 1.41 21.43 7.71
CA ASP A 233 0.76 22.52 6.98
C ASP A 233 -0.67 22.80 7.51
N VAL A 234 -1.12 24.06 7.45
CA VAL A 234 -2.45 24.45 7.96
C VAL A 234 -3.58 23.75 7.19
N PHE A 235 -3.46 23.62 5.87
CA PHE A 235 -4.48 22.94 5.07
C PHE A 235 -4.46 21.44 5.32
N GLU A 236 -3.27 20.87 5.47
CA GLU A 236 -3.12 19.46 5.82
C GLU A 236 -3.77 19.16 7.18
N TYR A 237 -3.52 20.02 8.17
CA TYR A 237 -4.15 19.92 9.48
C TYR A 237 -5.68 19.92 9.40
N TYR A 238 -6.28 20.88 8.69
CA TYR A 238 -7.74 20.91 8.54
C TYR A 238 -8.28 19.74 7.72
N THR A 239 -7.51 19.27 6.74
CA THR A 239 -7.88 18.10 5.94
C THR A 239 -7.96 16.87 6.84
N LEU A 240 -6.92 16.58 7.64
CA LEU A 240 -6.91 15.47 8.59
C LEU A 240 -7.95 15.61 9.71
N ALA A 241 -8.11 16.81 10.27
CA ALA A 241 -9.03 17.06 11.37
C ALA A 241 -10.51 17.00 10.97
N ARG A 242 -10.84 17.14 9.67
CA ARG A 242 -12.23 17.28 9.20
C ARG A 242 -12.53 16.43 7.98
N THR A 243 -11.90 16.73 6.85
CA THR A 243 -12.24 16.13 5.54
C THR A 243 -11.97 14.63 5.52
N VAL A 244 -10.81 14.22 6.03
CA VAL A 244 -10.38 12.82 6.08
C VAL A 244 -10.28 12.29 7.50
N ALA A 245 -11.03 12.90 8.42
CA ALA A 245 -11.19 12.42 9.78
C ALA A 245 -11.64 10.96 9.77
N VAL A 246 -11.03 10.11 10.60
CA VAL A 246 -11.27 8.66 10.55
C VAL A 246 -12.50 8.24 11.35
N ASN A 247 -13.01 9.11 12.22
CA ASN A 247 -14.21 8.88 13.01
C ASN A 247 -15.38 9.75 12.52
N GLU A 248 -16.60 9.31 12.78
CA GLU A 248 -17.82 10.11 12.67
C GLU A 248 -18.67 9.85 13.90
N CYS A 249 -19.10 10.92 14.56
CA CYS A 249 -19.98 10.87 15.71
C CYS A 249 -21.29 11.59 15.39
N SER A 250 -22.42 10.89 15.50
CA SER A 250 -23.75 11.47 15.25
C SER A 250 -24.77 10.88 16.22
N GLY A 251 -25.38 11.73 17.05
CA GLY A 251 -26.50 11.33 17.90
C GLY A 251 -26.16 10.25 18.95
N GLY A 252 -24.91 10.18 19.41
CA GLY A 252 -24.45 9.19 20.39
C GLY A 252 -23.93 7.88 19.79
N ASP A 253 -24.04 7.71 18.47
CA ASP A 253 -23.38 6.65 17.70
C ASP A 253 -22.01 7.14 17.21
N GLU A 254 -21.00 6.27 17.27
CA GLU A 254 -19.63 6.55 16.86
C GLU A 254 -19.14 5.46 15.92
N TRP A 255 -18.65 5.88 14.75
CA TRP A 255 -18.17 5.01 13.70
C TRP A 255 -16.71 5.33 13.38
N ASN A 256 -15.88 4.29 13.17
CA ASN A 256 -14.46 4.41 12.86
C ASN A 256 -14.08 3.65 11.58
N LEU A 257 -13.36 4.33 10.69
CA LEU A 257 -12.90 3.79 9.40
C LEU A 257 -11.99 2.56 9.56
N PHE A 258 -11.04 2.60 10.48
CA PHE A 258 -10.06 1.53 10.63
C PHE A 258 -10.68 0.29 11.26
N GLU A 259 -11.50 0.45 12.29
CA GLU A 259 -12.24 -0.66 12.90
C GLU A 259 -13.10 -1.39 11.87
N GLN A 260 -13.77 -0.63 10.99
CA GLN A 260 -14.65 -1.18 9.98
C GLN A 260 -13.92 -2.02 8.91
N PHE A 261 -12.75 -1.58 8.45
CA PHE A 261 -12.13 -2.16 7.25
C PHE A 261 -10.81 -2.91 7.48
N LEU A 262 -10.08 -2.62 8.58
CA LEU A 262 -8.81 -3.27 8.91
C LEU A 262 -8.96 -4.39 9.96
N GLY A 263 -10.07 -4.45 10.69
CA GLY A 263 -10.25 -5.34 11.85
C GLY A 263 -10.84 -6.73 11.59
N GLN A 264 -11.44 -6.98 10.42
CA GLN A 264 -12.32 -8.14 10.23
C GLN A 264 -11.61 -9.49 9.98
N ASP A 265 -10.34 -9.50 9.55
CA ASP A 265 -9.60 -10.72 9.18
C ASP A 265 -8.58 -11.18 10.23
N LYS A 266 -8.62 -10.61 11.46
CA LYS A 266 -7.67 -10.92 12.55
C LYS A 266 -7.80 -12.33 13.16
N GLY A 267 -8.73 -13.16 12.67
CA GLY A 267 -9.07 -14.45 13.25
C GLY A 267 -7.90 -15.42 13.41
N ASP A 268 -6.92 -15.40 12.50
CA ASP A 268 -5.79 -16.33 12.52
C ASP A 268 -4.41 -15.67 12.44
N GLY A 269 -4.32 -14.34 12.50
CA GLY A 269 -3.04 -13.62 12.42
C GLY A 269 -2.27 -13.79 11.10
N VAL A 270 -2.85 -14.44 10.10
CA VAL A 270 -2.26 -14.65 8.76
C VAL A 270 -2.90 -13.69 7.77
N TRP A 271 -2.30 -12.52 7.62
CA TRP A 271 -2.63 -11.59 6.54
C TRP A 271 -2.17 -12.16 5.21
N GLY A 272 -3.14 -12.48 4.35
CA GLY A 272 -2.89 -13.06 3.02
C GLY A 272 -2.14 -12.11 2.09
N ARG A 273 -1.62 -12.67 0.99
CA ARG A 273 -0.97 -11.93 -0.12
C ARG A 273 -1.87 -10.86 -0.76
N HIS A 274 -3.18 -10.94 -0.55
CA HIS A 274 -4.21 -10.11 -1.19
C HIS A 274 -4.99 -9.21 -0.22
N ASP A 275 -4.37 -8.85 0.90
CA ASP A 275 -5.01 -8.08 1.97
C ASP A 275 -5.32 -6.62 1.57
N LEU A 276 -4.43 -5.97 0.80
CA LEU A 276 -4.64 -4.60 0.32
C LEU A 276 -5.82 -4.54 -0.67
N SER A 277 -5.85 -5.39 -1.68
CA SER A 277 -6.95 -5.39 -2.65
C SER A 277 -8.29 -5.77 -2.02
N ALA A 278 -8.31 -6.72 -1.07
CA ALA A 278 -9.51 -7.10 -0.36
C ALA A 278 -10.06 -5.95 0.50
N MET A 279 -9.19 -5.28 1.28
CA MET A 279 -9.56 -4.11 2.08
C MET A 279 -10.13 -2.99 1.21
N LEU A 280 -9.46 -2.65 0.11
CA LEU A 280 -9.92 -1.60 -0.80
C LEU A 280 -11.20 -1.97 -1.53
N GLY A 281 -11.39 -3.24 -1.89
CA GLY A 281 -12.64 -3.73 -2.48
C GLY A 281 -13.84 -3.57 -1.53
N ARG A 282 -13.66 -3.90 -0.24
CA ARG A 282 -14.71 -3.64 0.79
C ARG A 282 -15.03 -2.16 0.92
N TRP A 283 -14.00 -1.30 0.89
CA TRP A 283 -14.20 0.15 0.90
C TRP A 283 -14.99 0.65 -0.32
N GLU A 284 -14.63 0.20 -1.53
CA GLU A 284 -15.35 0.56 -2.77
C GLU A 284 -16.81 0.08 -2.75
N GLU A 285 -17.07 -1.13 -2.24
CA GLU A 285 -18.42 -1.64 -2.05
C GLU A 285 -19.23 -0.78 -1.07
N ALA A 286 -18.65 -0.43 0.08
CA ALA A 286 -19.28 0.41 1.07
C ALA A 286 -19.56 1.83 0.53
N MET A 287 -18.66 2.39 -0.28
CA MET A 287 -18.92 3.64 -1.02
C MET A 287 -20.13 3.48 -1.94
N ASN A 288 -20.16 2.44 -2.77
CA ASN A 288 -21.26 2.22 -3.71
C ASN A 288 -22.61 2.12 -2.99
N VAL A 289 -22.67 1.44 -1.84
CA VAL A 289 -23.88 1.37 -1.01
C VAL A 289 -24.24 2.73 -0.43
N ALA A 290 -23.28 3.47 0.14
CA ALA A 290 -23.54 4.79 0.73
C ALA A 290 -24.06 5.82 -0.29
N TRP A 291 -23.66 5.70 -1.56
CA TRP A 291 -24.10 6.59 -2.65
C TRP A 291 -25.38 6.13 -3.37
N GLN A 292 -25.82 4.88 -3.17
CA GLN A 292 -27.13 4.42 -3.63
C GLN A 292 -28.22 4.88 -2.66
N GLU A 293 -28.82 6.04 -2.94
CA GLU A 293 -30.03 6.48 -2.23
C GLU A 293 -31.22 5.59 -2.60
N GLY A 294 -31.54 4.63 -1.74
CA GLY A 294 -32.85 3.98 -1.64
C GLY A 294 -33.58 3.74 -2.95
N LYS A 295 -33.01 2.95 -3.87
CA LYS A 295 -33.81 2.33 -4.93
C LYS A 295 -34.50 1.10 -4.32
N PRO A 296 -35.84 1.13 -4.11
CA PRO A 296 -36.53 -0.01 -3.54
C PRO A 296 -36.52 -1.14 -4.59
N GLY A 297 -35.65 -2.14 -4.40
CA GLY A 297 -35.81 -3.41 -5.11
C GLY A 297 -34.57 -4.21 -5.48
N GLN A 298 -33.33 -3.73 -5.30
CA GLN A 298 -32.14 -4.50 -5.72
C GLN A 298 -30.95 -4.35 -4.75
N SER A 299 -31.06 -4.93 -3.56
CA SER A 299 -29.98 -5.54 -2.76
C SER A 299 -30.40 -5.54 -1.28
N GLN A 300 -31.20 -6.54 -0.88
CA GLN A 300 -31.74 -6.63 0.48
C GLN A 300 -30.69 -6.98 1.56
N ASP A 301 -29.45 -7.29 1.19
CA ASP A 301 -28.42 -7.73 2.15
C ASP A 301 -27.51 -6.59 2.66
N MET A 302 -27.28 -5.51 1.89
CA MET A 302 -26.34 -4.42 2.30
C MET A 302 -27.03 -3.12 2.69
N ASP A 303 -28.28 -2.86 2.26
CA ASP A 303 -29.10 -1.74 2.75
C ASP A 303 -29.37 -1.82 4.28
N ARG A 304 -29.05 -2.98 4.90
CA ARG A 304 -29.11 -3.22 6.35
C ARG A 304 -27.77 -3.07 7.09
N VAL A 305 -26.66 -2.79 6.40
CA VAL A 305 -25.30 -2.96 6.97
C VAL A 305 -24.66 -1.64 7.44
N LEU A 306 -24.97 -0.50 6.81
CA LEU A 306 -24.36 0.78 7.17
C LEU A 306 -25.32 1.63 8.01
N SER A 307 -24.89 2.02 9.23
CA SER A 307 -25.63 2.99 10.03
C SER A 307 -25.67 4.37 9.34
N ALA A 308 -26.61 5.24 9.73
CA ALA A 308 -26.66 6.61 9.20
C ALA A 308 -25.35 7.37 9.44
N THR A 309 -24.70 7.11 10.58
CA THR A 309 -23.37 7.62 10.94
C THR A 309 -22.32 7.12 9.95
N ALA A 310 -22.31 5.81 9.65
CA ALA A 310 -21.40 5.21 8.69
C ALA A 310 -21.60 5.78 7.28
N VAL A 311 -22.84 5.92 6.80
CA VAL A 311 -23.14 6.51 5.48
C VAL A 311 -22.61 7.95 5.39
N LYS A 312 -22.83 8.76 6.42
CA LYS A 312 -22.31 10.14 6.49
C LYS A 312 -20.78 10.16 6.45
N ALA A 313 -20.14 9.30 7.23
CA ALA A 313 -18.69 9.17 7.27
C ALA A 313 -18.11 8.76 5.91
N ILE A 314 -18.67 7.72 5.29
CA ILE A 314 -18.23 7.19 4.00
C ILE A 314 -18.40 8.24 2.90
N LYS A 315 -19.53 8.95 2.83
CA LYS A 315 -19.73 10.05 1.86
C LYS A 315 -18.67 11.14 2.02
N ARG A 316 -18.35 11.54 3.26
CA ARG A 316 -17.29 12.50 3.57
C ARG A 316 -15.91 11.98 3.15
N LEU A 317 -15.58 10.74 3.51
CA LEU A 317 -14.30 10.10 3.20
C LEU A 317 -14.16 9.72 1.72
N SER A 318 -15.25 9.69 0.94
CA SER A 318 -15.22 9.52 -0.51
C SER A 318 -14.73 10.78 -1.24
N THR A 319 -14.62 11.93 -0.55
CA THR A 319 -14.10 13.15 -1.16
C THR A 319 -12.61 13.02 -1.47
N VAL A 320 -12.18 13.59 -2.59
CA VAL A 320 -10.78 13.61 -3.03
C VAL A 320 -10.15 14.94 -2.59
N PRO A 321 -9.23 14.96 -1.61
CA PRO A 321 -8.59 16.19 -1.19
C PRO A 321 -7.59 16.68 -2.23
N THR A 322 -7.87 17.81 -2.87
CA THR A 322 -7.03 18.38 -3.93
C THR A 322 -5.91 19.28 -3.36
N PRO A 323 -4.77 19.38 -4.07
CA PRO A 323 -3.71 20.30 -3.70
C PRO A 323 -4.19 21.75 -3.83
N GLN A 324 -3.86 22.57 -2.84
CA GLN A 324 -4.12 24.01 -2.88
C GLN A 324 -3.10 24.70 -3.80
N ILE A 325 -3.37 24.66 -5.11
CA ILE A 325 -2.50 25.29 -6.12
C ILE A 325 -2.89 26.77 -6.21
N GLY A 326 -2.21 27.58 -5.40
CA GLY A 326 -2.16 29.04 -5.55
C GLY A 326 -3.14 29.84 -4.67
N PHE A 327 -2.71 30.17 -3.45
CA PHE A 327 -3.00 31.46 -2.79
C PHE A 327 -1.94 31.89 -1.74
N ASN A 328 -0.81 31.17 -1.58
CA ASN A 328 0.25 31.54 -0.63
C ASN A 328 1.65 31.63 -1.26
N CYS A 329 1.76 32.26 -2.44
CA CYS A 329 2.98 32.97 -2.81
C CYS A 329 2.82 34.45 -2.39
N ILE A 330 2.68 34.69 -1.09
CA ILE A 330 2.90 36.01 -0.50
C ILE A 330 3.82 35.76 0.71
N TYR A 331 5.11 36.01 0.47
CA TYR A 331 6.21 36.20 1.42
C TYR A 331 6.28 35.31 2.67
N SER A 332 7.32 34.47 2.72
CA SER A 332 8.04 34.15 3.96
C SER A 332 9.53 34.16 3.63
#